data_AF-A0A1Q3RPA3-F1
#
_entry.id   AF-A0A1Q3RPA3-F1
#
_cell.length_a   1.000
_cell.length_b   1.000
_cell.length_c   1.000
_cell.angle_alpha   90.00
_cell.angle_beta   90.00
_cell.angle_gamma   90.00
#
_symmetry.space_group_name_H-M   'P 1'
#
loop_
_entity.id
_entity.type
_entity.pdbx_description
1 polymer ?
#
loop_
_entity_poly.entity_id
_entity_poly.type
_entity_poly.pdbx_seq_one_letter_code
_entity_poly.pdbx_strand_id
1 'polypeptide(L)'
;MKFIRHLSIIIIGIVLVLDAFLLPFQFLAFDEGYYYSLFKSLNVHQVIGIDETSLEAVTHALVAYIDNGSGNVTLQVPINGVETQFYNDKEIIHLTDIQKLVTLGRQFLIGMNLLMLIGFFILWWQNKENNRAFFKTILKPFKLSFFLTILALAGLYALYFVDFDWAFTKFHEIFFTNDLWLLDPRTDRLIMLMPIEFFTTFVVKWLTNVGIVLAGYCFLGFFAARRLENR
;
A
#
# COMPACT_ATOMS: atom_id res chain seq x y z
N MET A 1 -18.04 30.49 -7.52
CA MET A 1 -17.16 29.76 -8.50
C MET A 1 -15.70 29.67 -8.07
N LYS A 2 -15.01 30.77 -7.69
CA LYS A 2 -13.60 30.72 -7.25
C LYS A 2 -13.38 29.77 -6.06
N PHE A 3 -14.24 29.78 -5.04
CA PHE A 3 -14.16 28.88 -3.89
C PHE A 3 -14.18 27.40 -4.32
N ILE A 4 -15.21 27.00 -5.08
CA ILE A 4 -15.37 25.63 -5.60
C ILE A 4 -14.12 25.17 -6.35
N ARG A 5 -13.53 26.03 -7.19
CA ARG A 5 -12.29 25.72 -7.91
C ARG A 5 -11.11 25.40 -6.99
N HIS A 6 -10.89 26.21 -5.94
CA HIS A 6 -9.80 25.97 -5.00
C HIS A 6 -10.04 24.70 -4.19
N LEU A 7 -11.29 24.48 -3.76
CA LEU A 7 -11.68 23.27 -3.06
C LEU A 7 -11.42 22.02 -3.93
N SER A 8 -11.80 22.02 -5.21
CA SER A 8 -11.50 20.92 -6.14
C SER A 8 -10.00 20.69 -6.28
N ILE A 9 -9.18 21.74 -6.37
CA ILE A 9 -7.72 21.62 -6.46
C ILE A 9 -7.14 20.97 -5.19
N ILE A 10 -7.61 21.37 -4.01
CA ILE A 10 -7.16 20.82 -2.73
C ILE A 10 -7.56 19.35 -2.62
N ILE A 11 -8.82 19.02 -2.91
CA ILE A 11 -9.33 17.64 -2.89
C ILE A 11 -8.52 16.75 -3.82
N ILE A 12 -8.34 17.14 -5.09
CA ILE A 12 -7.52 16.37 -6.04
C ILE A 12 -6.10 16.23 -5.50
N GLY A 13 -5.52 17.31 -4.96
CA GLY A 13 -4.16 17.27 -4.39
C GLY A 13 -4.04 16.27 -3.24
N ILE A 14 -5.01 16.22 -2.33
CA ILE A 14 -5.03 15.26 -1.22
C ILE A 14 -5.19 13.83 -1.73
N VAL A 15 -6.11 13.59 -2.68
CA VAL A 15 -6.30 12.25 -3.26
C VAL A 15 -5.04 11.79 -3.99
N LEU A 16 -4.35 12.66 -4.72
CA LEU A 16 -3.05 12.34 -5.33
C LEU A 16 -1.98 11.98 -4.28
N VAL A 17 -1.98 12.62 -3.10
CA VAL A 17 -1.08 12.19 -2.00
C VAL A 17 -1.42 10.77 -1.56
N LEU A 18 -2.71 10.46 -1.36
CA LEU A 18 -3.14 9.12 -0.99
C LEU A 18 -2.75 8.10 -2.07
N ASP A 19 -2.99 8.39 -3.34
CA ASP A 19 -2.64 7.54 -4.48
C ASP A 19 -1.13 7.31 -4.59
N ALA A 20 -0.31 8.32 -4.29
CA ALA A 20 1.15 8.21 -4.32
C ALA A 20 1.67 7.15 -3.35
N PHE A 21 1.00 6.94 -2.22
CA PHE A 21 1.37 5.91 -1.23
C PHE A 21 0.62 4.60 -1.46
N LEU A 22 -0.71 4.67 -1.61
CA LEU A 22 -1.58 3.51 -1.57
C LEU A 22 -1.59 2.71 -2.87
N LEU A 23 -1.45 3.34 -4.05
CA LEU A 23 -1.40 2.57 -5.30
C LEU A 23 -0.11 1.73 -5.37
N PRO A 24 1.11 2.28 -5.16
CA PRO A 24 2.31 1.46 -5.10
C PRO A 24 2.27 0.38 -4.02
N PHE A 25 1.64 0.67 -2.88
CA PHE A 25 1.44 -0.32 -1.82
C PHE A 25 0.57 -1.47 -2.32
N GLN A 26 -0.61 -1.19 -2.90
CA GLN A 26 -1.50 -2.24 -3.41
C GLN A 26 -0.84 -3.10 -4.49
N PHE A 27 -0.09 -2.48 -5.42
CA PHE A 27 0.62 -3.24 -6.44
C PHE A 27 1.67 -4.19 -5.85
N LEU A 28 2.32 -3.82 -4.74
CA LEU A 28 3.36 -4.64 -4.12
C LEU A 28 2.80 -5.65 -3.11
N ALA A 29 1.81 -5.25 -2.31
CA ALA A 29 1.19 -6.06 -1.25
C ALA A 29 0.43 -7.27 -1.79
N PHE A 30 0.01 -7.23 -3.06
CA PHE A 30 -0.72 -8.30 -3.72
C PHE A 30 0.04 -8.90 -4.92
N ASP A 31 1.35 -8.67 -4.99
CA ASP A 31 2.24 -9.34 -5.95
C ASP A 31 2.73 -10.65 -5.33
N GLU A 32 2.05 -11.75 -5.69
CA GLU A 32 2.40 -13.10 -5.24
C GLU A 32 3.83 -13.49 -5.61
N GLY A 33 4.27 -13.11 -6.82
CA GLY A 33 5.62 -13.40 -7.30
C GLY A 33 6.68 -12.67 -6.48
N TYR A 34 6.41 -11.43 -6.08
CA TYR A 34 7.26 -10.67 -5.17
C TYR A 34 7.33 -11.32 -3.79
N TYR A 35 6.19 -11.69 -3.20
CA TYR A 35 6.15 -12.36 -1.89
C TYR A 35 6.94 -13.67 -1.91
N TYR A 36 6.68 -14.53 -2.90
CA TYR A 36 7.37 -15.82 -3.03
C TYR A 36 8.88 -15.62 -3.19
N SER A 37 9.29 -14.70 -4.07
CA SER A 37 10.70 -14.39 -4.31
C SER A 37 11.38 -13.87 -3.05
N LEU A 38 10.71 -13.00 -2.29
CA LEU A 38 11.24 -12.44 -1.05
C LEU A 38 11.34 -13.51 0.04
N PHE A 39 10.28 -14.28 0.28
CA PHE A 39 10.29 -15.40 1.23
C PHE A 39 11.39 -16.42 0.91
N LYS A 40 11.54 -16.77 -0.38
CA LYS A 40 12.62 -17.65 -0.85
C LYS A 40 14.00 -17.04 -0.57
N SER A 41 14.21 -15.76 -0.89
CA SER A 41 15.49 -15.08 -0.65
C SER A 41 15.86 -14.97 0.84
N LEU A 42 14.86 -14.92 1.71
CA LEU A 42 15.02 -14.90 3.17
C LEU A 42 15.12 -16.30 3.78
N ASN A 43 15.06 -17.37 2.98
CA ASN A 43 15.13 -18.77 3.41
C ASN A 43 14.08 -19.15 4.48
N VAL A 44 12.90 -18.50 4.49
CA VAL A 44 11.88 -18.75 5.54
C VAL A 44 11.37 -20.20 5.52
N HIS A 45 11.34 -20.83 4.34
CA HIS A 45 10.96 -22.24 4.20
C HIS A 45 11.89 -23.19 4.98
N GLN A 46 13.18 -22.87 5.12
CA GLN A 46 14.13 -23.66 5.91
C GLN A 46 13.88 -23.50 7.40
N VAL A 47 13.54 -22.28 7.84
CA VAL A 47 13.21 -21.99 9.24
C VAL A 47 11.93 -22.71 9.66
N ILE A 48 10.93 -22.72 8.78
CA ILE A 48 9.63 -23.34 9.04
C ILE A 48 9.69 -24.87 8.86
N GLY A 49 10.57 -25.37 7.99
CA GLY A 49 10.71 -26.79 7.67
C GLY A 49 9.77 -27.27 6.57
N ILE A 50 9.50 -26.43 5.57
CA ILE A 50 8.69 -26.74 4.38
C ILE A 50 9.53 -26.72 3.11
N ASP A 51 9.10 -27.42 2.07
CA ASP A 51 9.74 -27.37 0.76
C ASP A 51 9.27 -26.15 -0.06
N GLU A 52 9.92 -25.92 -1.21
CA GLU A 52 9.56 -24.78 -2.07
C GLU A 52 8.15 -24.87 -2.66
N THR A 53 7.66 -26.09 -2.92
CA THR A 53 6.29 -26.33 -3.40
C THR A 53 5.26 -25.88 -2.37
N SER A 54 5.48 -26.25 -1.10
CA SER A 54 4.66 -25.81 0.03
C SER A 54 4.78 -24.31 0.26
N LEU A 55 5.98 -23.73 0.11
CA LEU A 55 6.17 -22.29 0.20
C LEU A 55 5.35 -21.54 -0.86
N GLU A 56 5.35 -22.02 -2.11
CA GLU A 56 4.54 -21.46 -3.19
C GLU A 56 3.04 -21.54 -2.86
N ALA A 57 2.56 -22.71 -2.43
CA ALA A 57 1.16 -22.91 -2.04
C ALA A 57 0.72 -22.01 -0.86
N VAL A 58 1.57 -21.90 0.17
CA VAL A 58 1.34 -21.02 1.33
C VAL A 58 1.35 -19.55 0.92
N THR A 59 2.24 -19.16 0.02
CA THR A 59 2.31 -17.79 -0.50
C THR A 59 1.05 -17.43 -1.29
N HIS A 60 0.63 -18.32 -2.20
CA HIS A 60 -0.61 -18.16 -2.95
C HIS A 60 -1.82 -18.03 -2.02
N ALA A 61 -1.94 -18.94 -1.04
CA ALA A 61 -3.01 -18.89 -0.06
C ALA A 61 -3.01 -17.59 0.76
N LEU A 62 -1.83 -17.13 1.20
CA LEU A 62 -1.69 -15.88 1.94
C LEU A 62 -2.15 -14.68 1.11
N VAL A 63 -1.54 -14.49 -0.06
CA VAL A 63 -1.73 -13.32 -0.91
C VAL A 63 -3.16 -13.27 -1.45
N ALA A 64 -3.70 -14.38 -1.94
CA ALA A 64 -5.08 -14.45 -2.41
C ALA A 64 -6.09 -14.19 -1.28
N TYR A 65 -5.82 -14.65 -0.06
CA TYR A 65 -6.70 -14.40 1.07
C TYR A 65 -6.69 -12.93 1.50
N ILE A 66 -5.52 -12.30 1.65
CA ILE A 66 -5.45 -10.88 2.04
C ILE A 66 -5.98 -9.95 0.95
N ASP A 67 -5.83 -10.31 -0.34
CA ASP A 67 -6.28 -9.49 -1.47
C ASP A 67 -7.81 -9.49 -1.61
N ASN A 68 -8.41 -10.69 -1.60
CA ASN A 68 -9.83 -10.86 -1.96
C ASN A 68 -10.55 -12.00 -1.20
N GLY A 69 -9.89 -12.67 -0.27
CA GLY A 69 -10.49 -13.72 0.57
C GLY A 69 -10.61 -15.10 -0.08
N SER A 70 -10.10 -15.31 -1.30
CA SER A 70 -10.20 -16.60 -1.99
C SER A 70 -9.13 -17.63 -1.59
N GLY A 71 -8.05 -17.19 -0.94
CA GLY A 71 -6.97 -18.08 -0.51
C GLY A 71 -7.39 -19.06 0.59
N ASN A 72 -6.95 -20.32 0.49
CA ASN A 72 -7.25 -21.33 1.50
C ASN A 72 -6.30 -21.23 2.70
N VAL A 73 -6.68 -20.46 3.73
CA VAL A 73 -5.89 -20.31 4.98
C VAL A 73 -5.95 -21.53 5.91
N THR A 74 -6.72 -22.56 5.57
CA THR A 74 -6.75 -23.86 6.27
C THR A 74 -5.94 -24.94 5.57
N LEU A 75 -5.09 -24.55 4.61
CA LEU A 75 -4.26 -25.49 3.86
C LEU A 75 -3.36 -26.33 4.78
N GLN A 76 -3.19 -27.59 4.38
CA GLN A 76 -2.27 -28.55 5.00
C GLN A 76 -1.02 -28.61 4.14
N VAL A 77 0.15 -28.60 4.78
CA VAL A 77 1.43 -28.82 4.12
C VAL A 77 2.32 -29.72 4.97
N PRO A 78 3.25 -30.48 4.38
CA PRO A 78 4.20 -31.27 5.13
C PRO A 78 5.24 -30.36 5.80
N ILE A 79 5.15 -30.24 7.13
CA ILE A 79 6.13 -29.51 7.94
C ILE A 79 7.05 -30.54 8.60
N ASN A 80 8.33 -30.53 8.25
CA ASN A 80 9.30 -31.54 8.65
C ASN A 80 8.81 -32.98 8.36
N GLY A 81 8.10 -33.16 7.24
CA GLY A 81 7.54 -34.44 6.80
C GLY A 81 6.20 -34.83 7.45
N VAL A 82 5.60 -33.98 8.28
CA VAL A 82 4.30 -34.25 8.91
C VAL A 82 3.25 -33.30 8.35
N GLU A 83 2.19 -33.84 7.76
CA GLU A 83 1.04 -33.07 7.28
C GLU A 83 0.42 -32.26 8.43
N THR A 84 0.47 -30.94 8.31
CA THR A 84 0.09 -30.00 9.38
C THR A 84 -0.61 -28.79 8.79
N GLN A 85 -1.63 -28.27 9.49
CA GLN A 85 -2.30 -27.03 9.09
C GLN A 85 -1.30 -25.89 9.25
N PHE A 86 -1.10 -25.12 8.18
CA PHE A 86 -0.04 -24.13 8.18
C PHE A 86 -0.32 -22.98 9.17
N TYR A 87 -1.50 -22.36 9.10
CA TYR A 87 -1.91 -21.31 10.03
C TYR A 87 -2.71 -21.89 11.18
N ASN A 88 -2.45 -21.44 12.41
CA ASN A 88 -3.28 -21.77 13.56
C ASN A 88 -4.51 -20.82 13.67
N ASP A 89 -5.45 -21.12 14.56
CA ASP A 89 -6.71 -20.37 14.69
C ASP A 89 -6.50 -18.87 14.98
N LYS A 90 -5.50 -18.53 15.79
CA LYS A 90 -5.16 -17.14 16.12
C LYS A 90 -4.67 -16.40 14.87
N GLU A 91 -3.82 -17.02 14.08
CA GLU A 91 -3.30 -16.45 12.83
C GLU A 91 -4.40 -16.27 11.79
N ILE A 92 -5.33 -17.23 11.67
CA ILE A 92 -6.47 -17.15 10.77
C ILE A 92 -7.39 -15.98 11.14
N ILE A 93 -7.66 -15.77 12.43
CA ILE A 93 -8.46 -14.62 12.88
C ILE A 93 -7.72 -13.31 12.55
N HIS A 94 -6.42 -13.24 12.80
CA HIS A 94 -5.64 -12.05 12.46
C HIS A 94 -5.60 -11.77 10.95
N LEU A 95 -5.43 -12.80 10.10
CA LEU A 95 -5.54 -12.68 8.65
C LEU A 95 -6.92 -12.19 8.22
N THR A 96 -7.98 -12.61 8.92
CA THR A 96 -9.34 -12.12 8.67
C THR A 96 -9.46 -10.63 8.96
N ASP A 97 -8.83 -10.15 10.05
CA ASP A 97 -8.80 -8.73 10.38
C ASP A 97 -8.00 -7.91 9.34
N ILE A 98 -6.87 -8.43 8.86
CA ILE A 98 -6.08 -7.83 7.76
C ILE A 98 -6.91 -7.75 6.48
N GLN A 99 -7.60 -8.83 6.10
CA GLN A 99 -8.43 -8.89 4.90
C GLN A 99 -9.54 -7.83 4.93
N LYS A 100 -10.20 -7.65 6.08
CA LYS A 100 -11.21 -6.60 6.27
C LYS A 100 -10.59 -5.21 6.14
N LEU A 101 -9.45 -4.97 6.79
CA LEU A 101 -8.74 -3.69 6.72
C LEU A 101 -8.36 -3.34 5.28
N VAL A 102 -7.80 -4.31 4.53
CA VAL A 102 -7.47 -4.16 3.10
C VAL A 102 -8.71 -3.84 2.28
N THR A 103 -9.81 -4.56 2.50
CA THR A 103 -11.08 -4.37 1.78
C THR A 103 -11.64 -2.97 2.01
N LEU A 104 -11.70 -2.53 3.28
CA LEU A 104 -12.17 -1.20 3.65
C LEU A 104 -11.27 -0.10 3.09
N GLY A 105 -9.94 -0.28 3.17
CA GLY A 105 -8.97 0.64 2.60
C GLY A 105 -9.11 0.78 1.08
N ARG A 106 -9.37 -0.31 0.36
CA ARG A 106 -9.61 -0.29 -1.09
C ARG A 106 -10.92 0.42 -1.43
N GLN A 107 -12.01 0.15 -0.71
CA GLN A 107 -13.30 0.83 -0.88
C GLN A 107 -13.18 2.34 -0.61
N PHE A 108 -12.45 2.72 0.44
CA PHE A 108 -12.15 4.11 0.75
C PHE A 108 -11.39 4.78 -0.40
N LEU A 109 -10.34 4.13 -0.92
CA LEU A 109 -9.55 4.66 -2.03
C LEU A 109 -10.38 4.82 -3.31
N ILE A 110 -11.27 3.89 -3.62
CA ILE A 110 -12.23 4.00 -4.73
C ILE A 110 -13.12 5.23 -4.54
N GLY A 111 -13.68 5.42 -3.34
CA GLY A 111 -14.51 6.59 -3.02
C GLY A 111 -13.76 7.91 -3.18
N MET A 112 -12.50 7.97 -2.72
CA MET A 112 -11.62 9.14 -2.89
C MET A 112 -11.31 9.40 -4.37
N ASN A 113 -11.06 8.36 -5.16
CA ASN A 113 -10.83 8.48 -6.59
C ASN A 113 -12.08 8.94 -7.35
N LEU A 114 -13.28 8.48 -6.99
CA LEU A 114 -14.53 9.01 -7.54
C LEU A 114 -14.70 10.50 -7.22
N LEU A 115 -14.38 10.92 -5.99
CA LEU A 115 -14.40 12.34 -5.61
C LEU A 115 -13.39 13.17 -6.41
N MET A 116 -12.20 12.61 -6.66
CA MET A 116 -11.19 13.24 -7.53
C MET A 116 -11.70 13.39 -8.98
N LEU A 117 -12.36 12.38 -9.55
CA LEU A 117 -12.96 12.46 -10.89
C LEU A 117 -14.03 13.55 -10.97
N ILE A 118 -14.88 13.69 -9.94
CA ILE A 118 -15.84 14.80 -9.83
C ILE A 118 -15.09 16.14 -9.79
N GLY A 119 -14.00 16.23 -9.01
CA GLY A 119 -13.13 17.40 -8.97
C GLY A 119 -12.58 17.77 -10.36
N PHE A 120 -12.05 16.80 -11.10
CA PHE A 120 -11.56 17.02 -12.46
C PHE A 120 -12.66 17.45 -13.42
N PHE A 121 -13.85 16.84 -13.33
CA PHE A 121 -15.01 17.23 -14.13
C PHE A 121 -15.42 18.69 -13.87
N ILE A 122 -15.46 19.12 -12.60
CA ILE A 122 -15.75 20.51 -12.22
C ILE A 122 -14.71 21.47 -12.81
N LEU A 123 -13.42 21.13 -12.70
CA LEU A 123 -12.34 21.95 -13.26
C LEU A 123 -12.42 22.05 -14.79
N TRP A 124 -12.76 20.94 -15.45
CA TRP A 124 -12.99 20.90 -16.90
C TRP A 124 -14.17 21.78 -17.31
N TRP A 125 -15.33 21.60 -16.67
CA TRP A 125 -16.54 22.36 -16.97
C TRP A 125 -16.34 23.87 -16.84
N GLN A 126 -15.62 24.31 -15.80
CA GLN A 126 -15.30 25.72 -15.57
C GLN A 126 -14.35 26.34 -16.61
N ASN A 127 -13.61 25.52 -17.35
CA ASN A 127 -12.61 25.96 -18.33
C ASN A 127 -12.88 25.42 -19.73
N LYS A 128 -14.10 24.94 -20.01
CA LYS A 128 -14.46 24.24 -21.25
C LYS A 128 -14.22 25.05 -22.53
N GLU A 129 -14.25 26.38 -22.43
CA GLU A 129 -14.05 27.30 -23.55
C GLU A 129 -12.56 27.68 -23.75
N ASN A 130 -11.69 27.32 -22.79
CA ASN A 130 -10.28 27.66 -22.82
C ASN A 130 -9.42 26.48 -22.34
N ASN A 131 -9.07 25.61 -23.29
CA ASN A 131 -8.22 24.45 -23.06
C ASN A 131 -6.90 24.81 -22.36
N ARG A 132 -6.29 25.96 -22.69
CA ARG A 132 -5.04 26.39 -22.04
C ARG A 132 -5.25 26.72 -20.56
N ALA A 133 -6.33 27.41 -20.22
CA ALA A 133 -6.70 27.70 -18.83
C ALA A 133 -7.04 26.42 -18.05
N PHE A 134 -7.69 25.45 -18.70
CA PHE A 134 -7.95 24.12 -18.15
C PHE A 134 -6.64 23.41 -17.77
N PHE A 135 -5.72 23.26 -18.73
CA PHE A 135 -4.45 22.57 -18.48
C PHE A 135 -3.58 23.28 -17.42
N LYS A 136 -3.56 24.62 -17.39
CA LYS A 136 -2.87 25.34 -16.29
C LYS A 136 -3.50 25.08 -14.92
N THR A 137 -4.80 24.82 -14.87
CA THR A 137 -5.52 24.59 -13.61
C THR A 137 -5.36 23.15 -13.13
N ILE A 138 -5.43 22.17 -14.03
CA ILE A 138 -5.34 20.74 -13.69
C ILE A 138 -3.94 20.31 -13.22
N LEU A 139 -2.90 21.09 -13.52
CA LEU A 139 -1.52 20.81 -13.07
C LEU A 139 -1.22 21.32 -11.64
N LYS A 140 -2.05 22.22 -11.09
CA LYS A 140 -1.86 22.76 -9.74
C LYS A 140 -1.95 21.69 -8.64
N PRO A 141 -2.92 20.75 -8.66
CA PRO A 141 -2.98 19.65 -7.71
C PRO A 141 -1.69 18.82 -7.64
N PHE A 142 -1.03 18.56 -8.78
CA PHE A 142 0.22 17.78 -8.81
C PHE A 142 1.38 18.48 -8.09
N LYS A 143 1.44 19.81 -8.19
CA LYS A 143 2.43 20.59 -7.43
C LYS A 143 2.16 20.55 -5.93
N LEU A 144 0.88 20.67 -5.53
CA LEU A 144 0.46 20.56 -4.14
C LEU A 144 0.77 19.15 -3.60
N SER A 145 0.37 18.11 -4.33
CA SER A 145 0.58 16.72 -3.93
C SER A 145 2.07 16.38 -3.84
N PHE A 146 2.90 16.88 -4.75
CA PHE A 146 4.36 16.70 -4.69
C PHE A 146 4.93 17.18 -3.34
N PHE A 147 4.64 18.41 -2.92
CA PHE A 147 5.17 18.93 -1.64
C PHE A 147 4.59 18.19 -0.42
N LEU A 148 3.28 17.91 -0.42
CA LEU A 148 2.65 17.19 0.68
C LEU A 148 3.17 15.75 0.80
N THR A 149 3.42 15.07 -0.32
CA THR A 149 3.95 13.71 -0.32
C THR A 149 5.40 13.68 0.16
N ILE A 150 6.23 14.67 -0.23
CA ILE A 150 7.60 14.81 0.30
C ILE A 150 7.58 15.03 1.82
N LEU A 151 6.67 15.88 2.32
CA LEU A 151 6.50 16.11 3.75
C LEU A 151 6.07 14.83 4.49
N ALA A 152 5.10 14.10 3.94
CA ALA A 152 4.64 12.83 4.49
C ALA A 152 5.74 11.75 4.48
N LEU A 153 6.55 11.68 3.40
CA LEU A 153 7.70 10.78 3.31
C LEU A 153 8.74 11.07 4.38
N ALA A 154 9.06 12.34 4.62
CA ALA A 154 10.01 12.72 5.67
C ALA A 154 9.50 12.27 7.05
N GLY A 155 8.19 12.42 7.31
CA GLY A 155 7.56 11.93 8.54
C GLY A 155 7.59 10.41 8.66
N LEU A 156 7.21 9.67 7.62
CA LEU A 156 7.21 8.21 7.61
C LEU A 156 8.63 7.64 7.77
N TYR A 157 9.62 8.24 7.10
CA TYR A 157 11.02 7.85 7.24
C TYR A 157 11.49 7.99 8.70
N ALA A 158 11.16 9.12 9.34
CA ALA A 158 11.51 9.36 10.73
C ALA A 158 10.79 8.40 11.71
N LEU A 159 9.54 7.99 11.43
CA LEU A 159 8.80 7.07 12.29
C LEU A 159 9.30 5.62 12.15
N TYR A 160 9.47 5.16 10.91
CA TYR A 160 9.75 3.74 10.65
C TYR A 160 11.20 3.34 10.90
N PHE A 161 12.16 4.17 10.47
CA PHE A 161 13.59 3.81 10.57
C PHE A 161 14.22 4.15 11.93
N VAL A 162 13.50 4.85 12.81
CA VAL A 162 13.97 5.17 14.16
C VAL A 162 13.51 4.13 15.17
N ASP A 163 12.26 3.67 15.09
CA ASP A 163 11.71 2.67 16.01
C ASP A 163 10.63 1.82 15.30
N PHE A 164 11.07 0.75 14.66
CA PHE A 164 10.19 -0.17 13.93
C PHE A 164 9.17 -0.83 14.87
N ASP A 165 9.60 -1.28 16.05
CA ASP A 165 8.74 -2.00 16.99
C ASP A 165 7.62 -1.08 17.48
N TRP A 166 7.94 0.15 17.87
CA TRP A 166 6.94 1.15 18.24
C TRP A 166 5.97 1.45 17.09
N ALA A 167 6.48 1.64 15.87
CA ALA A 167 5.65 1.91 14.71
C ALA A 167 4.72 0.73 14.37
N PHE A 168 5.25 -0.50 14.44
CA PHE A 168 4.49 -1.74 14.24
C PHE A 168 3.39 -1.87 15.30
N THR A 169 3.71 -1.71 16.57
CA THR A 169 2.72 -1.75 17.66
C THR A 169 1.64 -0.69 17.48
N LYS A 170 2.02 0.57 17.21
CA LYS A 170 1.03 1.66 17.04
C LYS A 170 0.12 1.46 15.84
N PHE A 171 0.65 0.93 14.75
CA PHE A 171 -0.18 0.56 13.60
C PHE A 171 -1.26 -0.45 14.03
N HIS A 172 -0.86 -1.51 14.74
CA HIS A 172 -1.80 -2.55 15.15
C HIS A 172 -2.83 -2.04 16.17
N GLU A 173 -2.43 -1.21 17.14
CA GLU A 173 -3.34 -0.59 18.10
C GLU A 173 -4.36 0.37 17.46
N ILE A 174 -4.01 1.00 16.33
CA ILE A 174 -4.92 1.90 15.60
C ILE A 174 -5.98 1.11 14.83
N PHE A 175 -5.60 -0.02 14.22
CA PHE A 175 -6.46 -0.74 13.29
C PHE A 175 -7.14 -1.98 13.88
N PHE A 176 -6.62 -2.53 14.98
CA PHE A 176 -7.14 -3.73 15.61
C PHE A 176 -7.52 -3.47 17.06
N THR A 177 -8.64 -4.07 17.49
CA THR A 177 -9.20 -3.92 18.84
C THR A 177 -8.91 -5.12 19.73
N ASN A 178 -8.01 -6.01 19.30
CA ASN A 178 -7.64 -7.25 19.97
C ASN A 178 -6.13 -7.46 19.85
N ASP A 179 -5.60 -8.45 20.58
CA ASP A 179 -4.16 -8.75 20.66
C ASP A 179 -3.74 -9.95 19.79
N LEU A 180 -4.60 -10.44 18.88
CA LEU A 180 -4.33 -11.64 18.08
C LEU A 180 -3.20 -11.43 17.06
N TRP A 181 -2.84 -10.17 16.78
CA TRP A 181 -1.69 -9.78 15.98
C TRP A 181 -0.35 -9.93 16.70
N LEU A 182 -0.32 -10.09 18.03
CA LEU A 182 0.91 -10.35 18.79
C LEU A 182 1.33 -11.81 18.62
N LEU A 183 1.98 -12.11 17.49
CA LEU A 183 2.42 -13.45 17.12
C LEU A 183 3.75 -13.85 17.77
N ASP A 184 3.87 -15.11 18.18
CA ASP A 184 5.10 -15.67 18.74
C ASP A 184 5.95 -16.32 17.63
N PRO A 185 7.15 -15.80 17.31
CA PRO A 185 7.99 -16.33 16.24
C PRO A 185 8.53 -17.74 16.48
N ARG A 186 8.26 -18.35 17.64
CA ARG A 186 8.58 -19.75 17.95
C ARG A 186 7.46 -20.72 17.56
N THR A 187 6.23 -20.25 17.40
CA THR A 187 5.06 -21.11 17.17
C THR A 187 4.14 -20.64 16.03
N ASP A 188 4.06 -19.34 15.79
CA ASP A 188 3.16 -18.74 14.80
C ASP A 188 3.91 -18.59 13.47
N ARG A 189 3.46 -19.31 12.44
CA ARG A 189 4.17 -19.44 11.14
C ARG A 189 4.01 -18.22 10.24
N LEU A 190 2.94 -17.45 10.42
CA LEU A 190 2.69 -16.20 9.71
C LEU A 190 3.78 -15.16 10.00
N ILE A 191 4.22 -15.03 11.25
CA ILE A 191 5.34 -14.13 11.58
C ILE A 191 6.69 -14.74 11.20
N MET A 192 6.82 -16.08 11.15
CA MET A 192 8.00 -16.74 10.58
C MET A 192 8.16 -16.49 9.07
N LEU A 193 7.05 -16.35 8.32
CA LEU A 193 7.08 -15.95 6.91
C LEU A 193 7.53 -14.50 6.74
N MET A 194 7.13 -13.63 7.68
CA MET A 194 7.37 -12.19 7.64
C MET A 194 8.30 -11.75 8.77
N PRO A 195 9.58 -12.17 8.78
CA PRO A 195 10.55 -11.65 9.75
C PRO A 195 10.80 -10.16 9.51
N ILE A 196 11.52 -9.49 10.41
CA ILE A 196 11.77 -8.04 10.28
C ILE A 196 12.39 -7.65 8.93
N GLU A 197 13.26 -8.50 8.38
CA GLU A 197 13.89 -8.31 7.08
C GLU A 197 12.88 -8.27 5.92
N PHE A 198 11.78 -9.01 6.03
CA PHE A 198 10.67 -8.93 5.07
C PHE A 198 10.07 -7.53 5.09
N PHE A 199 9.69 -7.03 6.26
CA PHE A 199 9.07 -5.71 6.39
C PHE A 199 10.00 -4.59 5.93
N THR A 200 11.28 -4.62 6.31
CA THR A 200 12.23 -3.59 5.88
C THR A 200 12.45 -3.61 4.38
N THR A 201 12.57 -4.80 3.78
CA THR A 201 12.76 -4.94 2.32
C THR A 201 11.51 -4.49 1.56
N PHE A 202 10.33 -4.86 2.07
CA PHE A 202 9.04 -4.43 1.54
C PHE A 202 8.91 -2.90 1.57
N VAL A 203 9.19 -2.27 2.71
CA VAL A 203 9.08 -0.80 2.88
C VAL A 203 10.06 -0.07 1.96
N VAL A 204 11.32 -0.52 1.84
CA VAL A 204 12.28 0.09 0.91
C VAL A 204 11.79 0.01 -0.54
N LYS A 205 11.27 -1.14 -0.96
CA LYS A 205 10.72 -1.31 -2.31
C LYS A 205 9.49 -0.44 -2.54
N TRP A 206 8.59 -0.39 -1.57
CA TRP A 206 7.41 0.46 -1.60
C TRP A 206 7.79 1.95 -1.72
N LEU A 207 8.68 2.45 -0.86
CA LEU A 207 9.15 3.84 -0.89
C LEU A 207 9.86 4.18 -2.21
N THR A 208 10.58 3.23 -2.80
CA THR A 208 11.17 3.39 -4.14
C THR A 208 10.08 3.61 -5.20
N ASN A 209 9.00 2.82 -5.17
CA ASN A 209 7.87 2.99 -6.08
C ASN A 209 7.13 4.32 -5.85
N VAL A 210 6.99 4.77 -4.59
CA VAL A 210 6.47 6.12 -4.26
C VAL A 210 7.33 7.21 -4.89
N GLY A 211 8.66 7.05 -4.85
CA GLY A 211 9.62 7.97 -5.49
C GLY A 211 9.42 8.10 -7.00
N ILE A 212 9.08 7.01 -7.69
CA ILE A 212 8.76 7.01 -9.13
C ILE A 212 7.48 7.81 -9.39
N VAL A 213 6.43 7.62 -8.59
CA VAL A 213 5.18 8.39 -8.71
C VAL A 213 5.44 9.88 -8.48
N LEU A 214 6.26 10.22 -7.49
CA LEU A 214 6.66 11.59 -7.20
C LEU A 214 7.42 12.25 -8.35
N ALA A 215 8.29 11.52 -9.05
CA ALA A 215 8.97 12.02 -10.24
C ALA A 215 7.94 12.41 -11.33
N GLY A 216 6.89 11.61 -11.49
CA GLY A 216 5.75 11.92 -12.37
C GLY A 216 4.99 13.18 -11.94
N TYR A 217 4.71 13.33 -10.65
CA TYR A 217 4.02 14.52 -10.12
C TYR A 217 4.89 15.77 -10.27
N CYS A 218 6.20 15.66 -10.08
CA CYS A 218 7.15 16.74 -10.30
C CYS A 218 7.16 17.17 -11.79
N PHE A 219 7.22 16.20 -12.70
CA PHE A 219 7.16 16.48 -14.14
C PHE A 219 5.89 17.24 -14.54
N LEU A 220 4.72 16.75 -14.10
CA LEU A 220 3.44 17.37 -14.39
C LEU A 220 3.30 18.76 -13.73
N GLY A 221 3.61 18.85 -12.44
CA GLY A 221 3.41 20.06 -11.64
C GLY A 221 4.34 21.23 -12.01
N PHE A 222 5.55 20.96 -12.50
CA PHE A 222 6.56 22.00 -12.73
C PHE A 222 6.99 22.12 -14.20
N PHE A 223 7.23 21.02 -14.90
CA PHE A 223 7.78 21.07 -16.28
C PHE A 223 6.68 21.25 -17.32
N ALA A 224 5.62 20.45 -17.25
CA ALA A 224 4.46 20.60 -18.15
C ALA A 224 3.77 21.96 -17.92
N ALA A 225 3.67 22.40 -16.66
CA ALA A 225 3.08 23.69 -16.31
C ALA A 225 3.86 24.88 -16.90
N ARG A 226 5.19 24.91 -16.75
CA ARG A 226 6.05 25.97 -17.33
C ARG A 226 5.94 26.05 -18.85
N ARG A 227 5.85 24.91 -19.55
CA ARG A 227 5.72 24.90 -21.02
C ARG A 227 4.42 25.54 -21.51
N LEU A 228 3.35 25.47 -20.72
CA LEU A 228 2.06 26.11 -21.01
C LEU A 228 2.03 27.60 -20.63
N GLU A 229 2.96 28.05 -19.79
CA GLU A 229 3.15 29.47 -19.45
C GLU A 229 3.94 30.19 -20.54
N ASN A 230 4.96 29.55 -21.12
CA ASN A 230 5.89 30.16 -22.09
C ASN A 230 5.42 30.15 -23.56
N ARG A 231 4.33 29.44 -23.90
CA ARG A 231 3.56 29.57 -25.14
C ARG A 231 2.26 30.25 -24.77
#